data_AF-A0A2M7T5M0-F1
#
_entry.id   AF-A0A2M7T5M0-F1
#
_cell.length_a   1.000
_cell.length_b   1.000
_cell.length_c   1.000
_cell.angle_alpha   90.00
_cell.angle_beta   90.00
_cell.angle_gamma   90.00
#
_symmetry.space_group_name_H-M   'P 1'
#
loop_
_entity.id
_entity.type
_entity.pdbx_description
1 polymer ?
#
loop_
_entity_poly.entity_id
_entity_poly.type
_entity_poly.pdbx_seq_one_letter_code
_entity_poly.pdbx_strand_id
1 'polypeptide(L)' 'MVKKFLADQGVQYKEIDLAADPAKVSELVEVSGQLGVPVTVIGNEVIIGFDRGRLESALAAL' A
#
# COMPACT_ATOMS: atom_id res chain seq x y z
N MET A 1 9.17 5.75 1.52
CA MET A 1 9.53 5.46 0.11
C MET A 1 8.28 5.36 -0.75
N VAL A 2 7.34 4.43 -0.45
CA VAL A 2 6.03 4.32 -1.13
C VAL A 2 5.27 5.65 -1.21
N LYS A 3 5.02 6.33 -0.08
CA LYS A 3 4.28 7.61 -0.03
C LYS A 3 4.88 8.68 -0.97
N LYS A 4 6.22 8.80 -0.95
CA LYS A 4 6.95 9.76 -1.81
C LYS A 4 6.80 9.39 -3.30
N PHE A 5 6.88 8.10 -3.62
CA PHE A 5 6.66 7.62 -4.99
C PHE A 5 5.24 7.93 -5.47
N LEU A 6 4.20 7.61 -4.69
CA LEU A 6 2.81 7.90 -5.05
C LEU A 6 2.55 9.40 -5.20
N ALA A 7 3.13 10.23 -4.33
CA ALA A 7 3.04 11.68 -4.43
C ALA A 7 3.73 12.24 -5.68
N ASP A 8 4.89 11.69 -6.07
CA ASP A 8 5.62 12.06 -7.28
C ASP A 8 4.84 11.67 -8.56
N GLN A 9 4.12 10.55 -8.52
CA GLN A 9 3.21 10.13 -9.57
C GLN A 9 1.88 10.91 -9.59
N GLY A 10 1.67 11.84 -8.64
CA GLY A 10 0.42 12.62 -8.54
C GLY A 10 -0.81 11.78 -8.19
N VAL A 11 -0.62 10.58 -7.64
CA VAL A 11 -1.70 9.64 -7.32
C VAL A 11 -2.33 10.01 -5.99
N GLN A 12 -3.66 10.13 -5.96
CA GLN A 12 -4.40 10.24 -4.71
C GLN A 12 -4.49 8.88 -4.04
N TYR A 13 -4.17 8.82 -2.75
CA TYR A 13 -4.23 7.59 -1.97
C TYR A 13 -4.79 7.86 -0.58
N LYS A 14 -5.39 6.83 0.02
CA LYS A 14 -5.78 6.84 1.43
C LYS A 14 -4.63 6.30 2.26
N GLU A 15 -4.18 7.08 3.23
CA GLU A 15 -3.22 6.62 4.21
C GLU A 15 -3.92 5.99 5.41
N ILE A 16 -3.41 4.84 5.86
CA ILE A 16 -3.86 4.17 7.08
C ILE A 16 -2.64 4.06 7.99
N ASP A 17 -2.69 4.75 9.13
CA ASP A 17 -1.64 4.66 10.15
C ASP A 17 -2.06 3.64 11.22
N LEU A 18 -1.34 2.53 11.30
CA LEU A 18 -1.67 1.44 12.21
C LEU A 18 -1.30 1.74 13.67
N ALA A 19 -0.46 2.75 13.93
CA ALA A 19 -0.17 3.20 15.29
C ALA A 19 -1.32 4.04 15.84
N ALA A 20 -1.99 4.82 14.98
CA ALA A 20 -3.19 5.57 15.33
C ALA A 20 -4.46 4.71 15.36
N ASP A 21 -4.58 3.74 14.45
CA ASP A 21 -5.75 2.88 14.29
C ASP A 21 -5.38 1.38 14.39
N PRO A 22 -5.16 0.85 15.62
CA PRO A 22 -4.80 -0.55 15.81
C PRO A 22 -5.87 -1.54 15.32
N ALA A 23 -7.13 -1.11 15.19
CA ALA A 23 -8.20 -1.92 14.62
C ALA A 23 -7.95 -2.29 13.14
N LYS A 24 -7.15 -1.51 12.42
CA LYS A 24 -6.78 -1.76 11.02
C LYS A 24 -5.69 -2.81 10.86
N VAL A 25 -5.08 -3.27 11.95
CA VAL A 25 -4.07 -4.34 11.91
C VAL A 25 -4.69 -5.66 11.46
N SER A 26 -5.91 -5.97 11.89
CA SER A 26 -6.62 -7.17 11.42
C SER A 26 -6.84 -7.13 9.90
N GLU A 27 -7.33 -6.01 9.39
CA GLU A 27 -7.53 -5.78 7.94
C GLU A 27 -6.20 -5.90 7.16
N LEU A 28 -5.10 -5.36 7.70
CA LEU A 28 -3.77 -5.51 7.10
C LEU A 28 -3.39 -6.98 6.96
N VAL A 29 -3.55 -7.78 8.02
CA VAL A 29 -3.18 -9.20 8.02
C VAL A 29 -4.06 -10.00 7.08
N GLU A 30 -5.36 -9.72 7.05
CA GLU A 30 -6.30 -10.38 6.14
C GLU A 30 -5.97 -10.12 4.67
N VAL A 31 -5.58 -8.88 4.33
CA VAL A 31 -5.28 -8.49 2.96
C VAL A 31 -3.86 -8.89 2.51
N SER A 32 -2.85 -8.75 3.39
CA SER A 32 -1.44 -8.94 3.03
C SER A 32 -0.84 -10.26 3.50
N GLY A 33 -1.53 -11.00 4.36
CA GLY A 33 -1.02 -12.20 5.01
C GLY A 33 0.09 -11.95 6.03
N GLN A 34 0.38 -10.68 6.36
CA GLN A 34 1.44 -10.33 7.30
C GLN A 34 1.16 -9.05 8.09
N LEU A 35 1.96 -8.85 9.15
CA LEU A 35 1.93 -7.66 10.01
C LEU A 35 2.93 -6.58 9.57
N GLY A 36 3.75 -6.86 8.54
CA GLY A 36 4.81 -5.98 8.08
C GLY A 36 4.28 -4.79 7.28
N VAL A 37 4.80 -3.60 7.55
CA VAL A 37 4.60 -2.39 6.75
C VAL A 37 5.87 -2.04 5.97
N PRO A 38 5.78 -1.30 4.85
CA PRO A 38 4.57 -0.78 4.22
C PRO A 38 3.81 -1.84 3.41
N VAL A 39 2.48 -1.71 3.32
CA VAL A 39 1.63 -2.47 2.38
C VAL A 39 0.84 -1.46 1.56
N THR A 40 0.77 -1.70 0.25
CA THR A 40 0.04 -0.86 -0.71
C THR A 40 -0.98 -1.73 -1.43
N VAL A 41 -2.22 -1.28 -1.51
CA VAL A 41 -3.29 -1.94 -2.26
C VAL A 41 -3.68 -1.03 -3.41
N ILE A 42 -3.59 -1.54 -4.64
CA ILE A 42 -3.91 -0.82 -5.87
C ILE A 42 -4.86 -1.70 -6.68
N GLY A 43 -6.14 -1.33 -6.72
CA GLY A 43 -7.18 -2.17 -7.31
C GLY A 43 -7.27 -3.53 -6.60
N ASN A 44 -6.98 -4.61 -7.33
CA ASN A 44 -6.91 -5.98 -6.81
C ASN A 44 -5.48 -6.44 -6.44
N GLU A 45 -4.47 -5.60 -6.67
CA GLU A 45 -3.08 -5.94 -6.40
C GLU A 45 -2.65 -5.50 -4.99
N VAL A 46 -2.09 -6.45 -4.24
CA VAL A 46 -1.48 -6.21 -2.92
C VAL A 46 0.03 -6.27 -3.05
N ILE A 47 0.69 -5.16 -2.73
CA ILE A 47 2.14 -4.99 -2.80
C ILE A 47 2.68 -4.79 -1.41
N ILE A 48 3.61 -5.65 -1.00
CA ILE A 48 4.22 -5.65 0.32
C ILE A 48 5.63 -5.08 0.19
N GLY A 49 5.98 -4.16 1.09
CA GLY A 49 7.22 -3.43 1.04
C GLY A 49 7.20 -2.31 -0.01
N PHE A 50 8.38 -1.98 -0.53
CA PHE A 50 8.54 -1.03 -1.63
C PHE A 50 9.11 -1.75 -2.84
N ASP A 51 8.24 -2.03 -3.81
CA ASP A 51 8.61 -2.60 -5.11
C ASP A 51 8.17 -1.62 -6.21
N ARG A 52 9.13 -0.85 -6.72
CA ARG A 52 8.84 0.18 -7.72
C ARG A 52 8.23 -0.39 -8.99
N GLY A 53 8.75 -1.51 -9.49
CA GLY A 53 8.28 -2.10 -10.75
C GLY A 53 6.84 -2.60 -10.63
N ARG A 54 6.49 -3.24 -9.50
CA ARG A 54 5.10 -3.65 -9.24
C ARG A 54 4.18 -2.45 -9.02
N LEU A 55 4.64 -1.41 -8.32
CA LEU A 55 3.86 -0.18 -8.14
C LEU A 55 3.57 0.52 -9.47
N GLU A 56 4.57 0.67 -10.35
CA GLU A 56 4.39 1.25 -11.68
C GLU A 56 3.44 0.41 -12.52
N SER A 57 3.60 -0.92 -12.52
CA SER A 57 2.74 -1.84 -13.25
C SER A 57 1.29 -1.81 -12.76
N ALA A 58 1.08 -1.82 -11.45
CA ALA A 58 -0.26 -1.78 -10.86
C ALA A 58 -0.96 -0.45 -11.13
N LEU A 59 -0.24 0.67 -11.09
CA LEU A 59 -0.81 1.99 -11.42
C LEU A 59 -1.16 2.11 -12.90
N ALA A 60 -0.37 1.52 -13.80
CA ALA A 60 -0.65 1.52 -15.23
C ALA A 60 -1.85 0.63 -15.62
N ALA A 61 -2.28 -0.27 -14.73
CA ALA A 61 -3.40 -1.18 -14.93
C ALA A 61 -4.74 -0.67 -14.34
N LEU A 62 -4.75 0.53 -13.73
CA LEU A 62 -5.96 1.25 -13.28
C LEU A 62 -6.65 1.97 -14.44
#